data_AF-A0A529Q4V6-F1
#
_entry.id   AF-A0A529Q4V6-F1
#
_cell.length_a   1.000
_cell.length_b   1.000
_cell.length_c   1.000
_cell.angle_alpha   90.00
_cell.angle_beta   90.00
_cell.angle_gamma   90.00
#
_symmetry.space_group_name_H-M   'P 1'
#
loop_
_entity.id
_entity.type
_entity.pdbx_description
1 polymer ?
#
loop_
_entity_poly.entity_id
_entity_poly.type
_entity_poly.pdbx_seq_one_letter_code
_entity_poly.pdbx_strand_id
1 'polypeptide(L)'
;MRQMSLTPELVALCHREEIDPGPSGEWTQLSDDDFGALATRLAGEADEGPLWVFAYGSLIWNPAFESVEQQRASAHGWHRSFCLDMVRWRGSAAQPG
;
A
#
# COMPACT_ATOMS: atom_id res chain seq x y z
N MET A 1 -9.64 -31.25 -14.56
CA MET A 1 -9.53 -29.90 -13.97
C MET A 1 -9.32 -30.06 -12.48
N ARG A 2 -8.35 -29.36 -11.88
CA ARG A 2 -8.07 -29.45 -10.43
C ARG A 2 -9.12 -28.63 -9.69
N GLN A 3 -9.86 -29.25 -8.79
CA GLN A 3 -10.85 -28.57 -7.95
C GLN A 3 -10.12 -27.55 -7.06
N MET A 4 -10.59 -26.30 -7.03
CA MET A 4 -10.06 -25.29 -6.11
C MET A 4 -10.37 -25.72 -4.67
N SER A 5 -9.35 -25.76 -3.83
CA SER A 5 -9.48 -26.12 -2.41
C SER A 5 -10.05 -24.99 -1.56
N LEU A 6 -10.01 -23.75 -2.06
CA LEU A 6 -10.60 -22.58 -1.41
C LEU A 6 -11.99 -22.33 -1.99
N THR A 7 -13.02 -22.47 -1.15
CA THR A 7 -14.42 -22.19 -1.53
C THR A 7 -14.90 -20.87 -0.94
N PRO A 8 -15.94 -20.23 -1.51
CA PRO A 8 -16.52 -19.01 -0.93
C PRO A 8 -16.96 -19.20 0.53
N GLU A 9 -17.46 -20.38 0.90
CA GLU A 9 -17.86 -20.70 2.26
C GLU A 9 -16.66 -20.69 3.22
N LEU A 10 -15.52 -21.22 2.79
CA LEU A 10 -14.28 -21.16 3.58
C LEU A 10 -13.75 -19.72 3.71
N VAL A 11 -13.87 -18.91 2.67
CA VAL A 11 -13.50 -17.48 2.72
C VAL A 11 -14.39 -16.71 3.68
N ALA A 12 -15.71 -16.99 3.68
CA ALA A 12 -16.67 -16.34 4.57
C ALA A 12 -16.36 -16.59 6.05
N LEU A 13 -15.81 -17.76 6.40
CA LEU A 13 -15.39 -18.08 7.77
C LEU A 13 -14.20 -17.24 8.26
N CYS A 14 -13.43 -16.64 7.35
CA CYS A 14 -12.28 -15.80 7.69
C CYS A 14 -12.61 -14.30 7.70
N HIS A 15 -13.83 -13.90 7.34
CA HIS A 15 -14.22 -12.49 7.32
C HIS A 15 -14.57 -12.01 8.73
N ARG A 16 -14.00 -10.87 9.12
CA ARG A 16 -14.30 -10.16 10.36
C ARG A 16 -14.43 -8.69 10.02
N GLU A 17 -15.56 -8.08 10.40
CA GLU A 17 -15.68 -6.63 10.34
C GLU A 17 -14.85 -6.01 11.47
N GLU A 18 -14.00 -5.06 11.11
CA GLU A 18 -13.18 -4.28 12.03
C GLU A 18 -13.57 -2.81 11.87
N ILE A 19 -13.92 -2.17 12.98
CA ILE A 19 -14.19 -0.73 12.99
C ILE A 19 -12.84 -0.02 12.88
N ASP A 20 -12.66 0.86 11.88
CA ASP A 20 -11.46 1.71 11.82
C ASP A 20 -11.53 2.73 12.96
N PRO A 21 -10.63 2.68 13.96
CA PRO A 21 -10.62 3.65 15.06
C PRO A 21 -10.21 5.05 14.60
N GLY A 22 -9.73 5.21 13.35
CA GLY A 22 -9.12 6.44 12.87
C GLY A 22 -7.67 6.58 13.36
N PRO A 23 -6.98 7.68 12.99
CA PRO A 23 -5.58 7.89 13.33
C PRO A 23 -5.35 7.94 14.85
N SER A 24 -4.28 7.29 15.35
CA SER A 24 -3.94 7.26 16.79
C SER A 24 -3.41 8.59 17.33
N GLY A 25 -3.06 9.54 16.46
CA GLY A 25 -2.42 10.81 16.82
C GLY A 25 -0.92 10.70 17.13
N GLU A 26 -0.36 9.49 17.19
CA GLU A 26 1.08 9.25 17.38
C GLU A 26 1.90 9.64 16.14
N TRP A 27 1.24 9.65 14.97
CA TRP A 27 1.82 10.02 13.69
C TRP A 27 1.12 11.26 13.14
N THR A 28 1.91 12.22 12.68
CA THR A 28 1.39 13.35 11.93
C THR A 28 1.00 12.89 10.54
N GLN A 29 -0.30 12.94 10.24
CA GLN A 29 -0.80 12.69 8.90
C GLN A 29 -0.42 13.86 7.98
N LEU A 30 0.06 13.54 6.78
CA LEU A 30 0.32 14.56 5.76
C LEU A 30 -1.01 15.20 5.33
N SER A 31 -1.01 16.53 5.27
CA SER A 31 -2.08 17.32 4.69
C SER A 31 -1.97 17.37 3.16
N ASP A 32 -3.02 17.85 2.50
CA ASP A 32 -3.02 18.07 1.05
C ASP A 32 -1.90 19.04 0.61
N ASP A 33 -1.61 20.04 1.43
CA ASP A 33 -0.50 20.98 1.19
C ASP A 33 0.86 20.28 1.28
N ASP A 34 1.03 19.38 2.26
CA ASP A 34 2.26 18.58 2.38
C ASP A 34 2.45 17.66 1.17
N PHE A 35 1.35 17.05 0.68
CA PHE A 35 1.38 16.26 -0.55
C PHE A 35 1.76 17.11 -1.76
N GLY A 36 1.21 18.32 -1.89
CA GLY A 36 1.55 19.24 -2.97
C GLY A 36 3.02 19.66 -2.94
N ALA A 37 3.56 19.96 -1.75
CA ALA A 37 4.97 20.30 -1.58
C ALA A 37 5.89 19.12 -1.93
N LEU A 38 5.53 17.90 -1.49
CA LEU A 38 6.27 16.69 -1.82
C LEU A 38 6.27 16.40 -3.33
N ALA A 39 5.11 16.53 -3.97
CA ALA A 39 4.97 16.32 -5.42
C ALA A 39 5.82 17.32 -6.20
N THR A 40 5.80 18.60 -5.82
CA THR A 40 6.62 19.65 -6.44
C THR A 40 8.12 19.33 -6.32
N ARG A 41 8.55 18.91 -5.13
CA ARG A 41 9.94 18.53 -4.89
C ARG A 41 10.36 17.34 -5.75
N LEU A 42 9.57 16.26 -5.75
CA LEU A 42 9.86 15.06 -6.54
C LEU A 42 9.88 15.35 -8.05
N ALA A 43 8.98 16.21 -8.53
CA ALA A 43 8.96 16.62 -9.93
C ALA A 43 10.19 17.45 -10.31
N GLY A 44 10.74 18.25 -9.39
CA GLY A 44 11.97 19.00 -9.61
C GLY A 44 13.26 18.17 -9.51
N GLU A 45 13.22 17.06 -8.77
CA GLU A 45 14.33 16.10 -8.65
C GLU A 45 14.34 15.05 -9.77
N ALA A 46 13.22 14.86 -10.47
CA ALA A 46 13.10 13.92 -11.57
C ALA A 46 13.84 14.41 -12.82
N ASP A 47 14.44 13.47 -13.55
CA ASP A 47 15.00 13.74 -14.88
C ASP A 47 13.90 14.15 -15.88
N GLU A 48 14.30 14.65 -17.05
CA GLU A 48 13.36 14.93 -18.14
C GLU A 48 12.53 13.68 -18.50
N GLY A 49 11.21 13.75 -18.30
CA GLY A 49 10.28 12.70 -18.69
C GLY A 49 9.29 12.31 -17.59
N PRO A 50 8.50 11.23 -17.80
CA PRO A 50 7.58 10.72 -16.81
C PRO A 50 8.28 10.18 -15.55
N LEU A 51 7.70 10.45 -14.38
CA LEU A 51 8.18 9.91 -13.10
C LEU A 51 7.82 8.42 -12.97
N TRP A 52 8.83 7.58 -12.76
CA TRP A 52 8.63 6.17 -12.42
C TRP A 52 8.41 5.96 -10.93
N VAL A 53 7.38 5.20 -10.57
CA VAL A 53 7.10 4.77 -9.19
C VAL A 53 7.30 3.27 -9.07
N PHE A 54 8.22 2.83 -8.21
CA PHE A 54 8.44 1.41 -7.94
C PHE A 54 7.45 0.88 -6.89
N ALA A 55 6.48 0.06 -7.30
CA ALA A 55 5.51 -0.56 -6.40
C ALA A 55 6.05 -1.85 -5.77
N TYR A 56 6.08 -1.91 -4.43
CA TYR A 56 6.53 -3.11 -3.69
C TYR A 56 5.47 -3.70 -2.74
N GLY A 57 4.27 -3.12 -2.69
CA GLY A 57 3.18 -3.49 -1.78
C GLY A 57 1.80 -3.46 -2.43
N SER A 58 0.81 -2.88 -1.75
CA SER A 58 -0.60 -2.83 -2.18
C SER A 58 -0.80 -2.23 -3.57
N LEU A 59 0.02 -1.25 -3.96
CA LEU A 59 -0.03 -0.60 -5.28
C LEU A 59 0.14 -1.57 -6.45
N ILE A 60 0.72 -2.76 -6.25
CA ILE A 60 0.81 -3.79 -7.28
C ILE A 60 -0.58 -4.27 -7.73
N TRP A 61 -1.56 -4.27 -6.81
CA TRP A 61 -2.90 -4.84 -7.05
C TRP A 61 -4.03 -3.81 -6.95
N ASN A 62 -3.81 -2.72 -6.20
CA ASN A 62 -4.78 -1.64 -6.03
C ASN A 62 -4.08 -0.30 -6.28
N PRO A 63 -3.94 0.12 -7.56
CA PRO A 63 -3.35 1.40 -7.91
C PRO A 63 -4.15 2.55 -7.29
N ALA A 64 -3.46 3.53 -6.71
CA ALA A 64 -4.07 4.73 -6.12
C ALA A 64 -4.07 5.94 -7.07
N PHE A 65 -3.55 5.78 -8.29
CA PHE A 65 -3.43 6.82 -9.30
C PHE A 65 -3.40 6.17 -10.69
N GLU A 66 -3.75 6.95 -11.72
CA GLU A 66 -3.63 6.53 -13.10
C GLU A 66 -2.18 6.63 -13.59
N SER A 67 -1.67 5.54 -14.15
CA SER A 67 -0.33 5.49 -14.74
C SER A 67 -0.44 5.37 -16.26
N VAL A 68 0.33 6.19 -16.98
CA VAL A 68 0.42 6.11 -18.45
C VAL A 68 1.12 4.84 -18.94
N GLU A 69 1.94 4.23 -18.08
CA GLU A 69 2.67 2.99 -18.37
C GLU A 69 2.91 2.18 -17.09
N GLN A 70 2.96 0.85 -17.22
CA GLN A 70 3.34 -0.08 -16.14
C GLN A 70 4.27 -1.16 -16.67
N GLN A 71 5.35 -1.44 -15.93
CA GLN A 71 6.29 -2.51 -16.26
C GLN A 71 6.67 -3.33 -15.02
N ARG A 72 7.00 -4.61 -15.24
CA ARG A 72 7.62 -5.45 -14.20
C ARG A 72 9.04 -4.98 -13.96
N ALA A 73 9.38 -4.70 -12.71
CA ALA A 73 10.71 -4.23 -12.32
C ALA A 73 11.24 -5.00 -11.10
N SER A 74 12.56 -4.92 -10.89
CA SER A 74 13.25 -5.47 -9.71
C SER A 74 14.14 -4.39 -9.09
N ALA A 75 13.98 -4.16 -7.78
CA ALA A 75 14.83 -3.24 -7.02
C ALA A 75 16.04 -4.00 -6.45
N HIS A 76 17.17 -3.92 -7.13
CA HIS A 76 18.41 -4.57 -6.69
C HIS A 76 18.98 -3.91 -5.43
N GLY A 77 19.50 -4.73 -4.50
CA GLY A 77 20.04 -4.24 -3.21
C GLY A 77 18.98 -3.99 -2.13
N TRP A 78 17.69 -4.14 -2.46
CA TRP A 78 16.59 -3.97 -1.52
C TRP A 78 15.96 -5.31 -1.16
N HIS A 79 15.49 -5.42 0.09
CA HIS A 79 14.76 -6.59 0.57
C HIS A 79 13.40 -6.16 1.10
N ARG A 80 12.33 -6.79 0.61
CA ARG A 80 10.99 -6.57 1.13
C ARG A 80 10.78 -7.43 2.37
N SER A 81 10.59 -6.79 3.52
CA SER A 81 10.22 -7.41 4.78
C SER A 81 8.87 -6.90 5.27
N PHE A 82 8.09 -7.78 5.89
CA PHE A 82 6.82 -7.43 6.56
C PHE A 82 7.13 -7.02 8.00
N CYS A 83 7.76 -5.85 8.17
CA CYS A 83 8.25 -5.35 9.44
C CYS A 83 7.59 -4.01 9.86
N LEU A 84 6.44 -3.69 9.26
CA LEU A 84 5.64 -2.54 9.65
C LEU A 84 4.68 -2.98 10.74
N ASP A 85 4.71 -2.30 11.89
CA ASP A 85 3.71 -2.51 12.93
C ASP A 85 2.41 -1.83 12.52
N MET A 86 1.38 -2.62 12.21
CA MET A 86 0.12 -2.13 11.68
C MET A 86 -1.05 -2.40 12.62
N VAL A 87 -1.42 -1.40 13.41
CA VAL A 87 -2.60 -1.44 14.29
C VAL A 87 -3.90 -0.97 13.61
N ARG A 88 -3.82 -0.64 12.32
CA ARG A 88 -4.94 -0.23 11.45
C ARG A 88 -4.79 -0.83 10.05
N TRP A 89 -5.86 -0.85 9.28
CA TRP A 89 -5.95 -1.37 7.90
C TRP A 89 -5.82 -2.88 7.74
N ARG A 90 -4.63 -3.42 7.99
CA ARG A 90 -4.31 -4.86 7.85
C ARG A 90 -4.11 -5.55 9.20
N GLY A 91 -4.33 -4.80 10.28
CA GLY A 91 -4.43 -5.27 11.65
C GLY A 91 -5.40 -4.40 12.43
N SER A 92 -5.55 -4.72 13.71
CA SER A 92 -6.32 -3.95 14.69
C SER A 92 -5.49 -3.71 15.94
N ALA A 93 -5.92 -2.79 16.82
CA ALA A 93 -5.23 -2.55 18.08
C ALA A 93 -5.11 -3.82 18.96
N ALA A 94 -6.09 -4.73 18.88
CA ALA A 94 -6.06 -6.00 19.61
C ALA A 94 -5.22 -7.08 18.90
N GLN A 95 -5.08 -7.01 17.58
CA GLN A 95 -4.34 -7.96 16.75
C GLN A 95 -3.59 -7.21 15.64
N PRO A 96 -2.39 -6.68 15.93
CA PRO A 96 -1.57 -5.98 14.95
C PRO A 96 -1.18 -6.89 13.78
N GLY A 97 -1.00 -6.27 12.61
CA GLY A 97 -0.55 -6.94 11.37
C GLY A 97 0.94 -6.83 11.12
#